data_AF-A0AAU3LT28-F1
#
_entry.id   AF-A0AAU3LT28-F1
#
_cell.length_a   1.000
_cell.length_b   1.000
_cell.length_c   1.000
_cell.angle_alpha   90.00
_cell.angle_beta   90.00
_cell.angle_gamma   90.00
#
_symmetry.space_group_name_H-M   'P 1'
#
loop_
_entity.id
_entity.type
_entity.pdbx_description
1 polymer ?
#
loop_
_entity_poly.entity_id
_entity_poly.type
_entity_poly.pdbx_seq_one_letter_code
_entity_poly.pdbx_strand_id
1 'polypeptide(L)'
;MTAPCPGAFAPDPARSGPSDRADPASGSGDACGFGSEPDFGYGPEPGVGSESGSEFGSARRTGRSAGPVVTELRLSAFAAHRGTVVPLAPLTLLAGPSGSGASSVLRAYEALSRLGAGASLGEVFPDPAGCVPEGAAADRQGRRGFRIGCTADGPAGPVRLELAIQAEPTLRIVGERLTRAGETLLSTALRDPGRPMLQAAWHTADELPVTREQLPDDRLGTALLPLRVAGRTPGQLQVLAAAEQMVVALRPAFVCEPRPHRMRTPVPPGAGRLRRDCGNLAAVLHAACNGYGRRHARLVALAKAGCARPVTGIGVERLADGLVRAVVARGDGDGTPLERLGNGELRYLALGVALLMGPGTDPADVESEVPSALQTPTLLADGLDRDLDGQQTRELLTAAASAAAAGRVRLLGTVTEAGAARARRTAGAAVVNLGP
;
A
#
# COMPACT_ATOMS: atom_id res chain seq x y z
N MET A 1 13.46 40.24 32.92
CA MET A 1 14.32 41.07 33.79
C MET A 1 15.07 40.09 34.68
N THR A 2 16.32 39.82 34.35
CA THR A 2 17.14 38.76 34.94
C THR A 2 18.56 39.30 35.08
N ALA A 3 19.10 39.21 36.30
CA ALA A 3 20.51 39.36 36.66
C ALA A 3 20.68 38.70 38.06
N PRO A 4 21.90 38.32 38.53
CA PRO A 4 23.21 38.21 37.87
C PRO A 4 23.99 36.88 38.17
N CYS A 5 25.17 36.77 37.53
CA CYS A 5 26.44 36.00 37.71
C CYS A 5 26.81 35.37 39.10
N PRO A 6 28.01 34.75 39.34
CA PRO A 6 29.10 34.15 38.49
C PRO A 6 29.63 32.77 39.02
N GLY A 7 30.71 32.21 38.47
CA GLY A 7 31.64 31.36 39.26
C GLY A 7 32.46 30.30 38.51
N ALA A 8 33.76 30.55 38.33
CA ALA A 8 34.78 29.65 37.81
C ALA A 8 35.26 28.63 38.87
N PHE A 9 35.74 27.44 38.46
CA PHE A 9 36.82 26.70 39.15
C PHE A 9 37.35 25.53 38.27
N ALA A 10 38.64 25.59 37.95
CA ALA A 10 39.53 24.46 37.66
C ALA A 10 40.77 24.66 38.55
N PRO A 11 41.42 23.59 39.04
CA PRO A 11 42.67 23.13 38.41
C PRO A 11 42.99 21.61 38.50
N ASP A 12 43.50 21.02 37.41
CA ASP A 12 44.84 20.41 37.17
C ASP A 12 45.50 19.36 38.16
N PRO A 13 46.62 18.66 37.85
CA PRO A 13 46.79 17.49 36.95
C PRO A 13 47.61 16.28 37.53
N ALA A 14 47.81 15.24 36.68
CA ALA A 14 48.95 14.28 36.59
C ALA A 14 49.10 13.06 37.55
N ARG A 15 49.19 11.83 36.98
CA ARG A 15 50.42 10.98 36.87
C ARG A 15 50.19 9.57 36.24
N SER A 16 50.93 9.29 35.16
CA SER A 16 51.61 8.04 34.68
C SER A 16 51.33 6.69 35.41
N GLY A 17 50.91 5.59 34.77
CA GLY A 17 51.58 4.67 33.80
C GLY A 17 51.58 3.22 34.39
N PRO A 18 51.96 2.09 33.72
CA PRO A 18 52.34 1.83 32.32
C PRO A 18 51.58 0.66 31.62
N SER A 19 51.97 0.46 30.35
CA SER A 19 51.79 -0.65 29.38
C SER A 19 51.27 -2.02 29.83
N ASP A 20 50.39 -2.62 29.01
CA ASP A 20 50.75 -3.91 28.39
C ASP A 20 50.00 -4.22 27.08
N ARG A 21 50.71 -4.94 26.22
CA ARG A 21 50.38 -5.35 24.85
C ARG A 21 49.25 -6.38 24.79
N ALA A 22 48.41 -6.32 23.74
CA ALA A 22 48.05 -7.47 22.89
C ALA A 22 47.05 -7.05 21.79
N ASP A 23 47.51 -7.09 20.53
CA ASP A 23 46.65 -7.43 19.38
C ASP A 23 46.16 -8.88 19.54
N PRO A 24 44.94 -9.23 19.07
CA PRO A 24 44.88 -9.76 17.71
C PRO A 24 43.61 -9.42 16.90
N ALA A 25 43.85 -9.26 15.59
CA ALA A 25 43.18 -9.93 14.47
C ALA A 25 41.63 -9.92 14.38
N SER A 26 41.17 -9.15 13.39
CA SER A 26 40.37 -9.60 12.23
C SER A 26 39.66 -10.97 12.30
N GLY A 27 38.35 -10.94 12.09
CA GLY A 27 37.49 -12.06 11.69
C GLY A 27 36.06 -11.80 12.19
N SER A 28 34.97 -11.98 11.46
CA SER A 28 34.71 -12.50 10.12
C SER A 28 33.25 -12.12 9.84
N GLY A 29 32.98 -11.46 8.72
CA GLY A 29 31.60 -11.22 8.28
C GLY A 29 30.97 -12.55 7.85
N ASP A 30 29.86 -12.92 8.48
CA ASP A 30 29.06 -14.08 8.11
C ASP A 30 28.51 -13.92 6.70
N ALA A 31 29.15 -14.60 5.74
CA ALA A 31 28.62 -14.82 4.40
C ALA A 31 27.81 -16.11 4.40
N CYS A 32 26.49 -16.03 4.19
CA CYS A 32 25.63 -17.20 4.02
C CYS A 32 26.02 -17.96 2.75
N GLY A 33 26.54 -19.18 2.93
CA GLY A 33 26.99 -20.07 1.86
C GLY A 33 25.85 -20.69 1.04
N PHE A 34 26.10 -20.89 -0.25
CA PHE A 34 25.28 -21.66 -1.18
C PHE A 34 25.62 -23.14 -1.09
N GLY A 35 24.62 -23.98 -0.82
CA GLY A 35 24.73 -25.45 -0.83
C GLY A 35 24.02 -26.05 -2.04
N SER A 36 24.75 -26.89 -2.75
CA SER A 36 24.42 -27.61 -3.99
C SER A 36 23.46 -28.78 -3.75
N GLU A 37 22.57 -29.04 -4.71
CA GLU A 37 21.72 -30.24 -4.78
C GLU A 37 22.53 -31.51 -5.08
N PRO A 38 21.98 -32.69 -4.74
CA PRO A 38 22.20 -33.88 -5.55
C PRO A 38 20.92 -34.44 -6.18
N ASP A 39 21.16 -34.87 -7.40
CA ASP A 39 20.39 -35.61 -8.39
C ASP A 39 19.93 -36.99 -7.89
N PHE A 40 18.69 -37.43 -8.19
CA PHE A 40 18.31 -38.85 -8.24
C PHE A 40 17.11 -39.07 -9.18
N GLY A 41 17.25 -40.07 -10.06
CA GLY A 41 16.41 -40.31 -11.22
C GLY A 41 15.35 -41.41 -11.11
N TYR A 42 14.47 -41.38 -12.13
CA TYR A 42 13.75 -42.43 -12.87
C TYR A 42 12.93 -43.55 -12.15
N GLY A 43 11.66 -43.73 -12.58
CA GLY A 43 10.61 -44.65 -12.08
C GLY A 43 10.70 -46.13 -12.56
N PRO A 44 9.60 -46.90 -12.86
CA PRO A 44 8.15 -46.55 -12.95
C PRO A 44 7.09 -47.64 -12.51
N GLU A 45 5.79 -47.33 -12.73
CA GLU A 45 4.55 -48.18 -12.86
C GLU A 45 3.96 -48.91 -11.60
N PRO A 46 2.63 -49.25 -11.50
CA PRO A 46 1.68 -49.52 -12.59
C PRO A 46 0.22 -49.00 -12.49
N GLY A 47 -0.43 -48.92 -13.66
CA GLY A 47 -1.78 -49.45 -13.99
C GLY A 47 -3.06 -48.95 -13.29
N VAL A 48 -4.09 -48.64 -14.10
CA VAL A 48 -5.50 -49.16 -14.05
C VAL A 48 -6.48 -48.16 -14.70
N GLY A 49 -7.36 -48.70 -15.58
CA GLY A 49 -8.78 -48.35 -15.56
C GLY A 49 -9.27 -47.27 -16.53
N SER A 50 -9.62 -47.69 -17.74
CA SER A 50 -10.54 -46.97 -18.63
C SER A 50 -11.99 -47.27 -18.24
N GLU A 51 -12.72 -46.27 -17.75
CA GLU A 51 -14.19 -46.27 -17.73
C GLU A 51 -14.74 -44.90 -18.15
N SER A 52 -15.69 -44.97 -19.06
CA SER A 52 -16.49 -43.90 -19.65
C SER A 52 -17.55 -43.39 -18.67
N GLY A 53 -17.63 -42.07 -18.49
CA GLY A 53 -18.71 -41.39 -17.79
C GLY A 53 -18.85 -39.97 -18.29
N SER A 54 -19.95 -39.70 -18.98
CA SER A 54 -20.40 -38.38 -19.41
C SER A 54 -20.66 -37.49 -18.19
N GLU A 55 -20.07 -36.30 -18.12
CA GLU A 55 -20.60 -35.24 -17.26
C GLU A 55 -20.10 -33.86 -17.71
N PHE A 56 -21.07 -32.95 -17.85
CA PHE A 56 -21.00 -31.52 -18.05
C PHE A 56 -19.61 -30.89 -17.86
N GLY A 57 -19.05 -30.39 -18.96
CA GLY A 57 -17.80 -29.61 -18.99
C GLY A 57 -17.90 -28.32 -18.20
N SER A 58 -17.78 -28.44 -16.88
CA SER A 58 -17.34 -27.40 -15.96
C SER A 58 -16.04 -26.83 -16.51
N ALA A 59 -16.13 -25.62 -17.07
CA ALA A 59 -14.96 -24.82 -17.39
C ALA A 59 -14.19 -24.60 -16.07
N ARG A 60 -13.16 -25.43 -15.87
CA ARG A 60 -12.16 -25.28 -14.83
C ARG A 60 -11.72 -23.81 -14.79
N ARG A 61 -12.20 -23.07 -13.79
CA ARG A 61 -11.64 -21.78 -13.37
C ARG A 61 -10.22 -22.03 -12.90
N THR A 62 -9.30 -22.06 -13.86
CA THR A 62 -7.86 -22.09 -13.64
C THR A 62 -7.40 -20.66 -13.41
N GLY A 63 -7.40 -20.29 -12.14
CA GLY A 63 -6.88 -19.04 -11.64
C GLY A 63 -7.32 -18.93 -10.19
N ARG A 64 -6.39 -19.07 -9.24
CA ARG A 64 -6.65 -18.69 -7.84
C ARG A 64 -7.34 -17.33 -7.87
N SER A 65 -8.60 -17.27 -7.44
CA SER A 65 -9.33 -16.01 -7.43
C SER A 65 -8.56 -15.06 -6.51
N ALA A 66 -7.93 -14.05 -7.10
CA ALA A 66 -7.52 -12.88 -6.35
C ALA A 66 -8.76 -12.42 -5.57
N GLY A 67 -8.62 -12.14 -4.29
CA GLY A 67 -9.73 -11.68 -3.46
C GLY A 67 -10.38 -10.40 -4.00
N PRO A 68 -11.37 -9.84 -3.30
CA PRO A 68 -11.98 -8.57 -3.67
C PRO A 68 -10.95 -7.49 -4.02
N VAL A 69 -11.16 -6.76 -5.13
CA VAL A 69 -10.24 -5.70 -5.58
C VAL A 69 -11.00 -4.45 -6.03
N VAL A 70 -10.40 -3.28 -5.79
CA VAL A 70 -10.90 -2.03 -6.36
C VAL A 70 -10.55 -1.98 -7.86
N THR A 71 -11.57 -1.81 -8.69
CA THR A 71 -11.48 -1.78 -10.16
C THR A 71 -11.76 -0.39 -10.74
N GLU A 72 -12.32 0.52 -9.95
CA GLU A 72 -12.60 1.90 -10.37
C GLU A 72 -12.54 2.86 -9.19
N LEU A 73 -11.97 4.04 -9.38
CA LEU A 73 -12.13 5.19 -8.49
C LEU A 73 -13.00 6.25 -9.16
N ARG A 74 -13.84 6.91 -8.36
CA ARG A 74 -14.68 8.03 -8.78
C ARG A 74 -14.39 9.24 -7.92
N LEU A 75 -13.95 10.31 -8.55
CA LEU A 75 -13.70 11.61 -7.96
C LEU A 75 -14.74 12.58 -8.50
N SER A 76 -15.98 12.43 -8.01
CA SER A 76 -17.11 13.21 -8.49
C SER A 76 -16.94 14.70 -8.21
N ALA A 77 -16.37 15.04 -7.06
CA ALA A 77 -15.96 16.40 -6.70
C ALA A 77 -14.87 16.30 -5.63
N PHE A 78 -13.59 16.35 -6.00
CA PHE A 78 -12.49 16.16 -5.05
C PHE A 78 -11.21 16.85 -5.54
N ALA A 79 -10.69 17.81 -4.78
CA ALA A 79 -9.52 18.61 -5.11
C ALA A 79 -9.60 19.13 -6.57
N ALA A 80 -8.65 18.77 -7.43
CA ALA A 80 -8.63 19.16 -8.83
C ALA A 80 -9.71 18.48 -9.70
N HIS A 81 -10.38 17.44 -9.21
CA HIS A 81 -11.26 16.59 -10.02
C HIS A 81 -12.74 16.93 -9.88
N ARG A 82 -13.43 16.95 -11.03
CA ARG A 82 -14.88 17.05 -11.15
C ARG A 82 -15.38 16.00 -12.13
N GLY A 83 -16.09 14.99 -11.63
CA GLY A 83 -16.61 13.89 -12.45
C GLY A 83 -15.53 12.95 -13.01
N THR A 84 -14.33 12.92 -12.43
CA THR A 84 -13.25 12.06 -12.94
C THR A 84 -13.49 10.60 -12.52
N VAL A 85 -13.39 9.68 -13.49
CA VAL A 85 -13.46 8.24 -13.26
C VAL A 85 -12.13 7.62 -13.70
N VAL A 86 -11.49 6.88 -12.80
CA VAL A 86 -10.18 6.26 -13.04
C VAL A 86 -10.34 4.73 -12.99
N PRO A 87 -10.28 4.03 -14.14
CA PRO A 87 -10.29 2.58 -14.15
C PRO A 87 -8.97 2.04 -13.59
N LEU A 88 -9.05 0.96 -12.81
CA LEU A 88 -7.91 0.34 -12.14
C LEU A 88 -7.68 -1.10 -12.61
N ALA A 89 -6.64 -1.26 -13.42
CA ALA A 89 -6.04 -2.55 -13.76
C ALA A 89 -5.09 -3.02 -12.63
N PRO A 90 -4.59 -4.27 -12.67
CA PRO A 90 -3.57 -4.72 -11.71
C PRO A 90 -2.32 -3.84 -11.64
N LEU A 91 -1.90 -3.28 -12.77
CA LEU A 91 -0.85 -2.26 -12.85
C LEU A 91 -1.40 -1.04 -13.59
N THR A 92 -1.63 0.05 -12.87
CA THR A 92 -2.16 1.31 -13.40
C THR A 92 -1.22 2.47 -13.13
N LEU A 93 -0.91 3.24 -14.17
CA LEU A 93 -0.03 4.40 -14.11
C LEU A 93 -0.77 5.63 -14.62
N LEU A 94 -0.83 6.66 -13.78
CA LEU A 94 -1.41 7.95 -14.06
C LEU A 94 -0.36 8.83 -14.73
N ALA A 95 -0.70 9.34 -15.91
CA ALA A 95 0.12 10.27 -16.67
C ALA A 95 -0.67 11.56 -16.91
N GLY A 96 0.02 12.70 -16.97
CA GLY A 96 -0.61 13.98 -17.22
C GLY A 96 0.35 15.13 -16.93
N PRO A 97 0.03 16.36 -17.38
CA PRO A 97 0.83 17.52 -17.02
C PRO A 97 0.84 17.74 -15.50
N SER A 98 1.85 18.45 -15.02
CA SER A 98 1.86 18.93 -13.63
C SER A 98 0.61 19.76 -13.38
N GLY A 99 -0.09 19.51 -12.27
CA GLY A 99 -1.37 20.15 -11.96
C GLY A 99 -2.62 19.32 -12.34
N SER A 100 -2.50 18.26 -13.15
CA SER A 100 -3.62 17.36 -13.54
C SER A 100 -4.28 16.57 -12.39
N GLY A 101 -3.80 16.74 -11.15
CA GLY A 101 -4.38 16.08 -9.98
C GLY A 101 -3.97 14.63 -9.77
N ALA A 102 -2.96 14.09 -10.48
CA ALA A 102 -2.52 12.69 -10.31
C ALA A 102 -2.28 12.28 -8.85
N SER A 103 -1.58 13.10 -8.06
CA SER A 103 -1.38 12.86 -6.62
C SER A 103 -2.70 12.89 -5.83
N SER A 104 -3.69 13.70 -6.25
CA SER A 104 -5.03 13.73 -5.63
C SER A 104 -5.79 12.42 -5.86
N VAL A 105 -5.60 11.74 -7.00
CA VAL A 105 -6.18 10.40 -7.22
C VAL A 105 -5.63 9.39 -6.21
N LEU A 106 -4.31 9.37 -5.99
CA LEU A 106 -3.69 8.49 -4.99
C LEU A 106 -4.16 8.84 -3.57
N ARG A 107 -4.28 10.13 -3.24
CA ARG A 107 -4.83 10.60 -1.94
C ARG A 107 -6.28 10.14 -1.74
N ALA A 108 -7.11 10.16 -2.78
CA ALA A 108 -8.50 9.68 -2.70
C ALA A 108 -8.56 8.17 -2.43
N TYR A 109 -7.69 7.38 -3.10
CA TYR A 109 -7.58 5.94 -2.80
C TYR A 109 -7.14 5.74 -1.34
N GLU A 110 -6.04 6.37 -0.92
CA GLU A 110 -5.52 6.27 0.46
C GLU A 110 -6.61 6.60 1.49
N ALA A 111 -7.39 7.66 1.24
CA ALA A 111 -8.49 8.05 2.11
C ALA A 111 -9.58 6.97 2.19
N LEU A 112 -10.07 6.45 1.06
CA LEU A 112 -11.06 5.36 1.04
C LEU A 112 -10.54 4.10 1.74
N SER A 113 -9.26 3.76 1.54
CA SER A 113 -8.61 2.62 2.20
C SER A 113 -8.62 2.77 3.72
N ARG A 114 -8.21 3.94 4.23
CA ARG A 114 -8.19 4.22 5.67
C ARG A 114 -9.60 4.24 6.28
N LEU A 115 -10.58 4.80 5.57
CA LEU A 115 -11.98 4.78 6.00
C LEU A 115 -12.55 3.35 6.02
N GLY A 116 -12.22 2.53 5.01
CA GLY A 116 -12.56 1.11 4.98
C GLY A 116 -11.91 0.32 6.12
N ALA A 117 -10.74 0.75 6.59
CA ALA A 117 -10.08 0.20 7.77
C ALA A 117 -10.64 0.73 9.12
N GLY A 118 -11.64 1.62 9.09
CA GLY A 118 -12.33 2.12 10.29
C GLY A 118 -11.78 3.43 10.88
N ALA A 119 -10.82 4.09 10.21
CA ALA A 119 -10.30 5.39 10.66
C ALA A 119 -11.40 6.47 10.65
N SER A 120 -11.32 7.41 11.59
CA SER A 120 -12.23 8.56 11.65
C SER A 120 -11.95 9.57 10.55
N LEU A 121 -12.95 10.35 10.14
CA LEU A 121 -12.78 11.42 9.14
C LEU A 121 -11.66 12.40 9.50
N GLY A 122 -11.54 12.78 10.78
CA GLY A 122 -10.52 13.73 11.24
C GLY A 122 -9.09 13.21 11.09
N GLU A 123 -8.87 11.91 11.27
CA GLU A 123 -7.57 11.27 11.03
C GLU A 123 -7.24 11.16 9.53
N VAL A 124 -8.27 10.92 8.71
CA VAL A 124 -8.11 10.72 7.26
C VAL A 124 -7.90 12.04 6.53
N PHE A 125 -8.63 13.09 6.93
CA PHE A 125 -8.63 14.41 6.32
C PHE A 125 -8.21 15.47 7.34
N PRO A 126 -6.91 15.60 7.65
CA PRO A 126 -6.42 16.66 8.55
C PRO A 126 -6.62 18.07 7.96
N ASP A 127 -6.67 18.19 6.63
CA ASP A 127 -7.07 19.38 5.89
C ASP A 127 -8.25 19.04 4.96
N PRO A 128 -9.50 19.10 5.47
CA PRO A 128 -10.68 18.78 4.67
C PRO A 128 -11.01 19.87 3.65
N ALA A 129 -10.62 21.12 3.89
CA ALA A 129 -10.84 22.24 2.96
C ALA A 129 -10.02 22.05 1.67
N GLY A 130 -8.78 21.55 1.78
CA GLY A 130 -7.95 21.19 0.63
C GLY A 130 -8.47 20.00 -0.21
N CYS A 131 -9.51 19.30 0.26
CA CYS A 131 -10.20 18.25 -0.50
C CYS A 131 -11.40 18.78 -1.30
N VAL A 132 -11.89 19.97 -0.97
CA VAL A 132 -12.97 20.63 -1.70
C VAL A 132 -12.43 21.21 -3.01
N PRO A 133 -13.11 21.04 -4.16
CA PRO A 133 -12.69 21.69 -5.39
C PRO A 133 -12.62 23.21 -5.25
N GLU A 134 -11.55 23.82 -5.76
CA GLU A 134 -11.20 25.23 -5.53
C GLU A 134 -12.36 26.20 -5.86
N GLY A 135 -12.98 26.01 -7.03
CA GLY A 135 -14.16 26.80 -7.45
C GLY A 135 -15.50 26.33 -6.89
N ALA A 136 -15.56 25.52 -5.82
CA ALA A 136 -16.81 25.13 -5.20
C ALA A 136 -17.28 26.20 -4.21
N ALA A 137 -18.36 26.91 -4.57
CA ALA A 137 -18.98 27.91 -3.71
C ALA A 137 -19.65 27.25 -2.50
N ALA A 138 -19.58 27.93 -1.35
CA ALA A 138 -20.39 27.58 -0.21
C ALA A 138 -21.87 27.76 -0.53
N ASP A 139 -22.72 26.90 0.02
CA ASP A 139 -24.15 27.13 -0.04
C ASP A 139 -24.59 28.27 0.90
N ARG A 140 -25.89 28.55 0.94
CA ARG A 140 -26.46 29.64 1.77
C ARG A 140 -26.18 29.48 3.27
N GLN A 141 -25.84 28.28 3.71
CA GLN A 141 -25.53 27.94 5.09
C GLN A 141 -24.01 27.86 5.33
N GLY A 142 -23.19 28.26 4.35
CA GLY A 142 -21.73 28.21 4.45
C GLY A 142 -21.16 26.80 4.27
N ARG A 143 -21.94 25.83 3.79
CA ARG A 143 -21.50 24.43 3.70
C ARG A 143 -20.75 24.18 2.41
N ARG A 144 -19.62 23.48 2.53
CA ARG A 144 -18.80 23.00 1.41
C ARG A 144 -18.37 21.57 1.67
N GLY A 145 -18.14 20.82 0.60
CA GLY A 145 -17.83 19.40 0.71
C GLY A 145 -17.28 18.81 -0.58
N PHE A 146 -17.00 17.53 -0.51
CA PHE A 146 -16.42 16.75 -1.60
C PHE A 146 -17.08 15.37 -1.66
N ARG A 147 -16.96 14.72 -2.82
CA ARG A 147 -17.53 13.40 -3.09
C ARG A 147 -16.50 12.51 -3.76
N ILE A 148 -16.25 11.38 -3.12
CA ILE A 148 -15.35 10.32 -3.58
C ILE A 148 -16.08 8.98 -3.53
N GLY A 149 -15.60 8.00 -4.29
CA GLY A 149 -16.18 6.65 -4.29
C GLY A 149 -15.32 5.68 -5.09
N CYS A 150 -15.70 4.42 -5.07
CA CYS A 150 -14.98 3.36 -5.78
C CYS A 150 -15.89 2.18 -6.14
N THR A 151 -15.51 1.39 -7.13
CA THR A 151 -16.09 0.07 -7.39
C THR A 151 -15.13 -0.99 -6.93
N ALA A 152 -15.62 -1.93 -6.12
CA ALA A 152 -14.93 -3.16 -5.79
C ALA A 152 -15.59 -4.32 -6.55
N ASP A 153 -14.78 -5.15 -7.20
CA ASP A 153 -15.22 -6.39 -7.84
C ASP A 153 -14.75 -7.61 -7.03
N GLY A 154 -15.51 -8.70 -7.09
CA GLY A 154 -15.28 -9.88 -6.26
C GLY A 154 -16.44 -10.88 -6.31
N PRO A 155 -16.58 -11.77 -5.30
CA PRO A 155 -17.61 -12.81 -5.28
C PRO A 155 -19.06 -12.30 -5.36
N ALA A 156 -19.34 -11.12 -4.82
CA ALA A 156 -20.66 -10.48 -4.93
C ALA A 156 -20.89 -9.81 -6.31
N GLY A 157 -19.88 -9.80 -7.20
CA GLY A 157 -19.87 -8.99 -8.42
C GLY A 157 -19.56 -7.52 -8.12
N PRO A 158 -19.76 -6.60 -9.08
CA PRO A 158 -19.42 -5.19 -8.91
C PRO A 158 -20.28 -4.51 -7.83
N VAL A 159 -19.61 -4.00 -6.79
CA VAL A 159 -20.20 -3.24 -5.69
C VAL A 159 -19.67 -1.81 -5.74
N ARG A 160 -20.58 -0.84 -5.76
CA ARG A 160 -20.32 0.59 -5.89
C ARG A 160 -20.47 1.27 -4.53
N LEU A 161 -19.41 1.92 -4.04
CA LEU A 161 -19.44 2.83 -2.90
C LEU A 161 -19.41 4.29 -3.37
N GLU A 162 -20.28 5.12 -2.82
CA GLU A 162 -20.25 6.57 -2.95
C GLU A 162 -20.33 7.24 -1.59
N LEU A 163 -19.47 8.23 -1.38
CA LEU A 163 -19.35 8.93 -0.11
C LEU A 163 -19.37 10.43 -0.34
N ALA A 164 -20.30 11.12 0.31
CA ALA A 164 -20.41 12.57 0.34
C ALA A 164 -19.99 13.09 1.72
N ILE A 165 -18.98 13.95 1.74
CA ILE A 165 -18.39 14.50 2.96
C ILE A 165 -18.56 16.02 2.92
N GLN A 166 -19.07 16.57 4.01
CA GLN A 166 -19.00 18.00 4.29
C GLN A 166 -17.65 18.29 4.94
N ALA A 167 -16.93 19.27 4.41
CA ALA A 167 -15.67 19.77 4.96
C ALA A 167 -15.90 20.97 5.90
N GLU A 168 -16.81 21.87 5.50
CA GLU A 168 -17.11 23.12 6.20
C GLU A 168 -18.62 23.23 6.44
N PRO A 169 -19.08 23.81 7.57
CA PRO A 169 -18.28 24.33 8.69
C PRO A 169 -17.77 23.23 9.63
N THR A 170 -18.34 22.02 9.56
CA THR A 170 -17.92 20.88 10.39
C THR A 170 -17.68 19.67 9.50
N LEU A 171 -16.53 19.04 9.68
CA LEU A 171 -16.18 17.81 9.00
C LEU A 171 -17.12 16.68 9.41
N ARG A 172 -17.88 16.13 8.45
CA ARG A 172 -18.77 14.97 8.67
C ARG A 172 -19.18 14.32 7.35
N ILE A 173 -19.54 13.05 7.42
CA ILE A 173 -20.24 12.34 6.36
C ILE A 173 -21.67 12.86 6.31
N VAL A 174 -22.14 13.28 5.14
CA VAL A 174 -23.53 13.73 4.94
C VAL A 174 -24.38 12.69 4.21
N GLY A 175 -23.72 11.75 3.53
CA GLY A 175 -24.39 10.63 2.90
C GLY A 175 -23.40 9.61 2.36
N GLU A 176 -23.85 8.36 2.39
CA GLU A 176 -23.14 7.19 1.90
C GLU A 176 -24.12 6.33 1.13
N ARG A 177 -23.65 5.72 0.05
CA ARG A 177 -24.44 4.78 -0.74
C ARG A 177 -23.60 3.57 -1.12
N LEU A 178 -24.11 2.38 -0.80
CA LEU A 178 -23.60 1.10 -1.30
C LEU A 178 -24.61 0.53 -2.28
N THR A 179 -24.18 0.25 -3.51
CA THR A 179 -25.06 -0.21 -4.60
C THR A 179 -24.48 -1.44 -5.28
N ARG A 180 -25.34 -2.39 -5.62
CA ARG A 180 -24.99 -3.61 -6.38
C ARG A 180 -26.05 -3.85 -7.43
N ALA A 181 -25.64 -4.09 -8.69
CA ALA A 181 -26.57 -4.35 -9.80
C ALA A 181 -27.72 -3.33 -9.94
N GLY A 182 -27.48 -2.05 -9.61
CA GLY A 182 -28.48 -0.98 -9.64
C GLY A 182 -29.33 -0.86 -8.36
N GLU A 183 -29.28 -1.84 -7.46
CA GLU A 183 -30.01 -1.85 -6.20
C GLU A 183 -29.20 -1.19 -5.08
N THR A 184 -29.85 -0.30 -4.31
CA THR A 184 -29.21 0.33 -3.14
C THR A 184 -29.30 -0.62 -1.95
N LEU A 185 -28.15 -1.12 -1.51
CA LEU A 185 -28.01 -2.02 -0.36
C LEU A 185 -27.91 -1.24 0.96
N LEU A 186 -27.20 -0.11 0.95
CA LEU A 186 -27.10 0.83 2.07
C LEU A 186 -27.29 2.25 1.54
N SER A 187 -28.05 3.05 2.27
CA SER A 187 -28.05 4.50 2.15
C SER A 187 -27.98 5.14 3.53
N THR A 188 -27.14 6.14 3.69
CA THR A 188 -27.13 7.01 4.87
C THR A 188 -27.51 8.44 4.49
N ALA A 189 -28.14 9.16 5.41
CA ALA A 189 -28.49 10.55 5.22
C ALA A 189 -28.42 11.32 6.55
N LEU A 190 -27.85 12.52 6.50
CA LEU A 190 -27.91 13.47 7.61
C LEU A 190 -29.33 14.07 7.68
N ARG A 191 -30.06 13.74 8.74
CA ARG A 191 -31.43 14.23 8.97
C ARG A 191 -31.49 15.39 9.96
N ASP A 192 -30.69 15.30 11.03
CA ASP A 192 -30.59 16.31 12.08
C ASP A 192 -29.14 16.81 12.14
N PRO A 193 -28.83 17.99 11.58
CA PRO A 193 -27.48 18.55 11.63
C PRO A 193 -26.97 18.84 13.04
N GLY A 194 -27.86 18.95 14.04
CA GLY A 194 -27.50 19.16 15.44
C GLY A 194 -26.96 17.92 16.15
N ARG A 195 -27.07 16.73 15.53
CA ARG A 195 -26.59 15.48 16.09
C ARG A 195 -25.44 14.91 15.25
N PRO A 196 -24.41 14.30 15.88
CA PRO A 196 -23.31 13.63 15.19
C PRO A 196 -23.72 12.23 14.72
N MET A 197 -24.91 12.10 14.11
CA MET A 197 -25.47 10.81 13.69
C MET A 197 -26.15 10.90 12.33
N LEU A 198 -25.95 9.86 11.53
CA LEU A 198 -26.60 9.62 10.27
C LEU A 198 -27.72 8.61 10.44
N GLN A 199 -28.86 8.88 9.81
CA GLN A 199 -29.87 7.87 9.63
C GLN A 199 -29.40 6.91 8.53
N ALA A 200 -29.19 5.66 8.89
CA ALA A 200 -28.86 4.58 7.97
C ALA A 200 -30.10 3.75 7.63
N ALA A 201 -30.13 3.26 6.40
CA ALA A 201 -31.16 2.42 5.84
C ALA A 201 -30.49 1.31 5.01
N TRP A 202 -30.77 0.04 5.31
CA TRP A 202 -30.28 -1.08 4.49
C TRP A 202 -31.37 -2.06 4.11
N HIS A 203 -31.12 -2.75 3.00
CA HIS A 203 -32.03 -3.68 2.37
C HIS A 203 -32.26 -4.95 3.22
N THR A 204 -33.52 -5.39 3.34
CA THR A 204 -33.91 -6.58 4.11
C THR A 204 -34.69 -7.62 3.33
N ALA A 205 -35.21 -7.30 2.14
CA ALA A 205 -36.04 -8.18 1.30
C ALA A 205 -37.37 -8.70 1.91
N ASP A 206 -37.76 -8.26 3.12
CA ASP A 206 -39.01 -8.65 3.81
C ASP A 206 -40.12 -7.56 3.71
N GLU A 207 -41.29 -7.80 4.32
CA GLU A 207 -42.49 -6.92 4.33
C GLU A 207 -42.21 -5.45 4.71
N LEU A 208 -41.21 -5.22 5.57
CA LEU A 208 -40.58 -3.91 5.74
C LEU A 208 -39.27 -3.91 4.95
N PRO A 209 -39.20 -3.21 3.80
CA PRO A 209 -38.11 -3.36 2.83
C PRO A 209 -36.75 -2.82 3.32
N VAL A 210 -36.74 -2.11 4.46
CA VAL A 210 -35.59 -1.40 4.99
C VAL A 210 -35.59 -1.43 6.52
N THR A 211 -34.45 -1.79 7.12
CA THR A 211 -34.17 -1.51 8.55
C THR A 211 -33.52 -0.14 8.69
N ARG A 212 -33.88 0.62 9.74
CA ARG A 212 -33.30 1.94 10.02
C ARG A 212 -32.57 1.94 11.37
N GLU A 213 -31.34 2.41 11.36
CA GLU A 213 -30.53 2.62 12.57
C GLU A 213 -29.80 3.97 12.49
N GLN A 214 -29.20 4.39 13.59
CA GLN A 214 -28.31 5.56 13.64
C GLN A 214 -26.86 5.10 13.61
N LEU A 215 -26.09 5.65 12.68
CA LEU A 215 -24.64 5.44 12.58
C LEU A 215 -23.92 6.76 12.91
N PRO A 216 -22.68 6.72 13.43
CA PRO A 216 -21.90 7.94 13.60
C PRO A 216 -21.62 8.61 12.26
N ASP A 217 -21.51 9.94 12.24
CA ASP A 217 -21.24 10.72 11.03
C ASP A 217 -19.74 10.93 10.73
N ASP A 218 -18.85 10.31 11.51
CA ASP A 218 -17.39 10.42 11.38
C ASP A 218 -16.71 9.13 10.89
N ARG A 219 -17.46 8.04 10.67
CA ARG A 219 -16.96 6.73 10.24
C ARG A 219 -17.76 6.17 9.07
N LEU A 220 -17.09 5.38 8.23
CA LEU A 220 -17.73 4.72 7.09
C LEU A 220 -18.79 3.72 7.57
N GLY A 221 -20.06 3.95 7.23
CA GLY A 221 -21.17 3.08 7.60
C GLY A 221 -21.02 1.67 7.03
N THR A 222 -20.52 1.53 5.80
CA THR A 222 -20.20 0.24 5.17
C THR A 222 -19.26 -0.61 6.03
N ALA A 223 -18.27 0.01 6.69
CA ALA A 223 -17.35 -0.72 7.58
C ALA A 223 -18.00 -1.14 8.91
N LEU A 224 -19.12 -0.52 9.29
CA LEU A 224 -19.86 -0.86 10.51
C LEU A 224 -20.94 -1.92 10.28
N LEU A 225 -21.36 -2.17 9.03
CA LEU A 225 -22.44 -3.10 8.72
C LEU A 225 -22.24 -4.51 9.27
N PRO A 226 -21.03 -5.14 9.21
CA PRO A 226 -20.81 -6.46 9.79
C PRO A 226 -21.10 -6.56 11.29
N LEU A 227 -21.02 -5.43 12.01
CA LEU A 227 -21.28 -5.35 13.45
C LEU A 227 -22.73 -5.00 13.80
N ARG A 228 -23.55 -4.61 12.81
CA ARG A 228 -24.89 -4.04 13.00
C ARG A 228 -25.99 -4.87 12.36
N VAL A 229 -25.71 -5.49 11.22
CA VAL A 229 -26.69 -6.26 10.47
C VAL A 229 -26.73 -7.71 10.96
N ALA A 230 -27.91 -8.18 11.37
CA ALA A 230 -28.08 -9.50 11.97
C ALA A 230 -27.89 -10.68 11.00
N GLY A 231 -27.94 -10.45 9.68
CA GLY A 231 -27.75 -11.49 8.65
C GLY A 231 -28.86 -12.55 8.61
N ARG A 232 -30.08 -12.21 9.05
CA ARG A 232 -31.20 -13.17 9.16
C ARG A 232 -32.00 -13.34 7.88
N THR A 233 -31.96 -12.36 7.00
CA THR A 233 -32.76 -12.32 5.77
C THR A 233 -31.87 -12.39 4.53
N PRO A 234 -32.39 -12.86 3.38
CA PRO A 234 -31.63 -12.85 2.13
C PRO A 234 -31.09 -11.46 1.77
N GLY A 235 -31.89 -10.41 1.99
CA GLY A 235 -31.45 -9.03 1.76
C GLY A 235 -30.32 -8.60 2.70
N GLN A 236 -30.40 -8.96 3.98
CA GLN A 236 -29.34 -8.67 4.96
C GLN A 236 -28.03 -9.40 4.62
N LEU A 237 -28.11 -10.64 4.16
CA LEU A 237 -26.93 -11.41 3.72
C LEU A 237 -26.27 -10.77 2.49
N GLN A 238 -27.05 -10.21 1.56
CA GLN A 238 -26.51 -9.46 0.43
C GLN A 238 -25.82 -8.16 0.85
N VAL A 239 -26.39 -7.45 1.83
CA VAL A 239 -25.79 -6.24 2.42
C VAL A 239 -24.44 -6.58 3.05
N LEU A 240 -24.38 -7.64 3.87
CA LEU A 240 -23.15 -8.11 4.51
C LEU A 240 -22.09 -8.51 3.48
N ALA A 241 -22.45 -9.34 2.49
CA ALA A 241 -21.51 -9.78 1.46
C ALA A 241 -20.92 -8.61 0.65
N ALA A 242 -21.74 -7.60 0.31
CA ALA A 242 -21.27 -6.42 -0.40
C ALA A 242 -20.37 -5.52 0.46
N ALA A 243 -20.71 -5.37 1.75
CA ALA A 243 -19.94 -4.58 2.70
C ALA A 243 -18.57 -5.21 2.98
N GLU A 244 -18.55 -6.52 3.25
CA GLU A 244 -17.32 -7.29 3.44
C GLU A 244 -16.43 -7.22 2.20
N GLN A 245 -16.99 -7.43 1.00
CA GLN A 245 -16.24 -7.32 -0.24
C GLN A 245 -15.58 -5.94 -0.38
N MET A 246 -16.34 -4.86 -0.12
CA MET A 246 -15.83 -3.49 -0.23
C MET A 246 -14.71 -3.22 0.78
N VAL A 247 -14.88 -3.62 2.04
CA VAL A 247 -13.88 -3.44 3.10
C VAL A 247 -12.61 -4.24 2.80
N VAL A 248 -12.75 -5.50 2.37
CA VAL A 248 -11.62 -6.36 1.99
C VAL A 248 -10.86 -5.77 0.80
N ALA A 249 -11.57 -5.23 -0.20
CA ALA A 249 -10.94 -4.60 -1.36
C ALA A 249 -10.18 -3.32 -1.00
N LEU A 250 -10.64 -2.56 0.00
CA LEU A 250 -10.06 -1.28 0.43
C LEU A 250 -8.92 -1.43 1.44
N ARG A 251 -8.94 -2.45 2.30
CA ARG A 251 -7.96 -2.62 3.40
C ARG A 251 -6.47 -2.67 3.00
N PRO A 252 -6.04 -3.15 1.82
CA PRO A 252 -4.65 -3.51 1.64
C PRO A 252 -3.80 -2.42 0.93
N ALA A 253 -4.13 -1.12 1.06
CA ALA A 253 -3.38 -0.06 0.37
C ALA A 253 -2.20 0.48 1.20
N PHE A 254 -1.00 0.42 0.62
CA PHE A 254 0.21 0.99 1.19
C PHE A 254 0.77 2.09 0.32
N VAL A 255 0.96 3.26 0.90
CA VAL A 255 1.62 4.39 0.25
C VAL A 255 3.13 4.27 0.41
N CYS A 256 3.83 4.14 -0.70
CA CYS A 256 5.28 4.15 -0.77
C CYS A 256 5.76 5.48 -1.35
N GLU A 257 6.46 6.25 -0.54
CA GLU A 257 6.99 7.56 -0.88
C GLU A 257 8.46 7.64 -0.47
N PRO A 258 9.39 6.94 -1.18
CA PRO A 258 10.77 6.86 -0.73
C PRO A 258 11.44 8.23 -0.62
N ARG A 259 12.00 8.55 0.54
CA ARG A 259 12.71 9.81 0.80
C ARG A 259 14.20 9.53 1.02
N PRO A 260 15.06 9.64 -0.01
CA PRO A 260 16.47 9.25 0.06
C PRO A 260 17.23 9.79 1.28
N HIS A 261 16.99 11.04 1.66
CA HIS A 261 17.65 11.65 2.83
C HIS A 261 17.33 10.94 4.16
N ARG A 262 16.14 10.35 4.31
CA ARG A 262 15.76 9.58 5.51
C ARG A 262 16.26 8.15 5.49
N MET A 263 16.58 7.62 4.32
CA MET A 263 16.98 6.22 4.11
C MET A 263 18.47 5.98 4.40
N ARG A 264 19.25 7.06 4.48
CA ARG A 264 20.70 7.02 4.68
C ARG A 264 21.12 6.82 6.13
N THR A 265 20.25 7.03 7.10
CA THR A 265 20.64 6.91 8.51
C THR A 265 20.50 5.45 8.93
N PRO A 266 21.52 4.85 9.61
CA PRO A 266 21.35 3.56 10.28
C PRO A 266 20.15 3.59 11.22
N VAL A 267 19.43 2.47 11.32
CA VAL A 267 18.19 2.39 12.10
C VAL A 267 18.23 1.21 13.06
N PRO A 268 17.45 1.24 14.15
CA PRO A 268 17.29 0.05 14.97
C PRO A 268 16.76 -1.12 14.13
N PRO A 269 17.15 -2.38 14.43
CA PRO A 269 16.52 -3.53 13.82
C PRO A 269 15.02 -3.50 14.13
N GLY A 270 14.19 -3.85 13.15
CA GLY A 270 12.74 -3.71 13.27
C GLY A 270 11.98 -4.83 12.58
N ALA A 271 10.66 -4.85 12.79
CA ALA A 271 9.73 -5.92 12.40
C ALA A 271 9.48 -6.06 10.87
N GLY A 272 10.44 -5.71 10.01
CA GLY A 272 10.35 -5.99 8.56
C GLY A 272 9.32 -5.18 7.76
N ARG A 273 8.56 -4.27 8.36
CA ARG A 273 7.57 -3.43 7.67
C ARG A 273 8.19 -2.13 7.14
N LEU A 274 8.06 -1.86 5.85
CA LEU A 274 8.49 -0.61 5.26
C LEU A 274 7.57 0.55 5.69
N ARG A 275 8.16 1.65 6.16
CA ARG A 275 7.43 2.91 6.44
C ARG A 275 7.11 3.63 5.15
N ARG A 276 6.10 4.51 5.17
CA ARG A 276 5.71 5.35 4.01
C ARG A 276 6.91 6.05 3.38
N ASP A 277 7.76 6.67 4.18
CA ASP A 277 8.94 7.42 3.72
C ASP A 277 10.16 6.54 3.38
N CYS A 278 10.04 5.22 3.59
CA CYS A 278 11.10 4.23 3.45
C CYS A 278 12.33 4.47 4.33
N GLY A 279 12.26 5.35 5.34
CA GLY A 279 13.41 5.70 6.18
C GLY A 279 13.99 4.51 6.97
N ASN A 280 13.22 3.43 7.13
CA ASN A 280 13.66 2.20 7.77
C ASN A 280 14.06 1.09 6.78
N LEU A 281 14.45 1.44 5.55
CA LEU A 281 14.84 0.48 4.51
C LEU A 281 15.86 -0.55 5.01
N ALA A 282 16.89 -0.11 5.75
CA ALA A 282 17.91 -1.03 6.28
C ALA A 282 17.34 -2.07 7.25
N ALA A 283 16.39 -1.70 8.11
CA ALA A 283 15.71 -2.65 9.01
C ALA A 283 14.85 -3.66 8.24
N VAL A 284 14.20 -3.25 7.15
CA VAL A 284 13.42 -4.16 6.30
C VAL A 284 14.33 -5.15 5.57
N LEU A 285 15.45 -4.66 5.03
CA LEU A 285 16.47 -5.51 4.41
C LEU A 285 17.09 -6.48 5.41
N HIS A 286 17.25 -6.08 6.67
CA HIS A 286 17.73 -6.94 7.75
C HIS A 286 16.79 -8.12 7.99
N ALA A 287 15.49 -7.83 8.13
CA ALA A 287 14.48 -8.88 8.28
C ALA A 287 14.39 -9.76 7.01
N ALA A 288 14.50 -9.15 5.83
CA ALA A 288 14.49 -9.84 4.54
C ALA A 288 15.58 -10.90 4.38
N CYS A 289 16.83 -10.54 4.70
CA CYS A 289 17.96 -11.44 4.59
C CYS A 289 17.79 -12.68 5.49
N ASN A 290 17.18 -12.49 6.66
CA ASN A 290 17.08 -13.52 7.69
C ASN A 290 15.79 -14.37 7.62
N GLY A 291 14.76 -13.94 6.88
CA GLY A 291 13.45 -14.61 6.88
C GLY A 291 12.82 -14.86 5.51
N TYR A 292 13.30 -14.22 4.43
CA TYR A 292 12.60 -14.21 3.14
C TYR A 292 13.51 -14.48 1.93
N GLY A 293 14.29 -15.56 1.96
CA GLY A 293 15.32 -15.89 0.95
C GLY A 293 14.88 -15.77 -0.51
N ARG A 294 13.70 -16.29 -0.89
CA ARG A 294 13.19 -16.17 -2.27
C ARG A 294 12.87 -14.72 -2.68
N ARG A 295 12.31 -13.91 -1.77
CA ARG A 295 11.96 -12.51 -2.08
C ARG A 295 13.21 -11.64 -2.07
N HIS A 296 14.15 -11.90 -1.16
CA HIS A 296 15.47 -11.28 -1.14
C HIS A 296 16.26 -11.57 -2.42
N ALA A 297 16.30 -12.82 -2.89
CA ALA A 297 16.96 -13.17 -4.16
C ALA A 297 16.37 -12.41 -5.37
N ARG A 298 15.04 -12.25 -5.42
CA ARG A 298 14.38 -11.42 -6.45
C ARG A 298 14.76 -9.95 -6.35
N LEU A 299 14.91 -9.42 -5.14
CA LEU A 299 15.37 -8.05 -4.93
C LEU A 299 16.82 -7.87 -5.37
N VAL A 300 17.70 -8.83 -5.09
CA VAL A 300 19.08 -8.83 -5.58
C VAL A 300 19.12 -8.89 -7.11
N ALA A 301 18.28 -9.72 -7.73
CA ALA A 301 18.15 -9.78 -9.19
C ALA A 301 17.65 -8.45 -9.79
N LEU A 302 16.71 -7.79 -9.13
CA LEU A 302 16.24 -6.46 -9.53
C LEU A 302 17.36 -5.42 -9.42
N ALA A 303 18.08 -5.39 -8.29
CA ALA A 303 19.22 -4.50 -8.09
C ALA A 303 20.32 -4.73 -9.15
N LYS A 304 20.62 -5.99 -9.48
CA LYS A 304 21.54 -6.38 -10.57
C LYS A 304 21.13 -5.79 -11.92
N ALA A 305 19.84 -5.81 -12.23
CA ALA A 305 19.33 -5.33 -13.51
C ALA A 305 19.24 -3.81 -13.61
N GLY A 306 18.98 -3.11 -12.50
CA GLY A 306 18.73 -1.66 -12.49
C GLY A 306 19.88 -0.77 -12.05
N CYS A 307 20.84 -1.26 -11.26
CA CYS A 307 21.98 -0.45 -10.83
C CYS A 307 23.05 -0.36 -11.92
N ALA A 308 23.53 0.84 -12.19
CA ALA A 308 24.57 1.07 -13.19
C ALA A 308 25.90 0.38 -12.86
N ARG A 309 26.29 0.37 -11.58
CA ARG A 309 27.44 -0.40 -11.10
C ARG A 309 27.02 -1.85 -10.79
N PRO A 310 27.81 -2.86 -11.17
CA PRO A 310 27.48 -4.26 -10.90
C PRO A 310 27.14 -4.49 -9.43
N VAL A 311 26.05 -5.21 -9.19
CA VAL A 311 25.61 -5.62 -7.85
C VAL A 311 25.77 -7.12 -7.74
N THR A 312 26.42 -7.63 -6.71
CA THR A 312 26.55 -9.07 -6.47
C THR A 312 25.56 -9.56 -5.41
N GLY A 313 25.19 -8.67 -4.47
CA GLY A 313 24.26 -8.97 -3.38
C GLY A 313 23.79 -7.73 -2.63
N ILE A 314 22.85 -7.92 -1.71
CA ILE A 314 22.40 -6.91 -0.75
C ILE A 314 22.55 -7.54 0.64
N GLY A 315 23.40 -6.95 1.46
CA GLY A 315 23.70 -7.39 2.81
C GLY A 315 23.24 -6.38 3.86
N VAL A 316 23.41 -6.76 5.12
CA VAL A 316 23.18 -5.90 6.27
C VAL A 316 24.31 -6.09 7.27
N GLU A 317 24.74 -4.98 7.86
CA GLU A 317 25.72 -4.97 8.94
C GLU A 317 25.08 -4.43 10.21
N ARG A 318 25.41 -5.08 11.34
CA ARG A 318 25.11 -4.56 12.67
C ARG A 318 26.27 -3.68 13.13
N LEU A 319 25.94 -2.48 13.57
CA LEU A 319 26.87 -1.51 14.13
C LEU A 319 27.09 -1.76 15.63
N ALA A 320 28.16 -1.20 16.18
CA ALA A 320 28.54 -1.37 17.58
C ALA A 320 27.49 -0.82 18.57
N ASP A 321 26.71 0.18 18.15
CA ASP A 321 25.61 0.78 18.89
C ASP A 321 24.29 -0.02 18.78
N GLY A 322 24.32 -1.19 18.11
CA GLY A 322 23.16 -2.06 17.91
C GLY A 322 22.25 -1.65 16.75
N LEU A 323 22.55 -0.56 16.04
CA LEU A 323 21.84 -0.18 14.82
C LEU A 323 22.20 -1.11 13.66
N VAL A 324 21.37 -1.11 12.63
CA VAL A 324 21.62 -1.82 11.37
C VAL A 324 21.77 -0.84 10.22
N ARG A 325 22.74 -1.12 9.35
CA ARG A 325 22.89 -0.47 8.05
C ARG A 325 22.83 -1.52 6.94
N ALA A 326 22.25 -1.18 5.80
CA ALA A 326 22.25 -2.06 4.64
C ALA A 326 23.36 -1.69 3.66
N VAL A 327 23.89 -2.69 2.98
CA VAL A 327 24.99 -2.56 2.03
C VAL A 327 24.67 -3.24 0.71
N VAL A 328 25.07 -2.61 -0.38
CA VAL A 328 25.00 -3.16 -1.74
C VAL A 328 26.38 -3.71 -2.11
N ALA A 329 26.52 -5.02 -2.18
CA ALA A 329 27.77 -5.68 -2.56
C ALA A 329 28.02 -5.54 -4.07
N ARG A 330 29.27 -5.32 -4.49
CA ARG A 330 29.64 -4.98 -5.89
C ARG A 330 30.83 -5.78 -6.43
N GLY A 331 31.08 -6.98 -5.91
CA GLY A 331 32.26 -7.80 -6.22
C GLY A 331 33.20 -7.82 -5.02
N ASP A 332 34.32 -7.08 -5.11
CA ASP A 332 35.39 -7.10 -4.10
C ASP A 332 35.36 -5.82 -3.23
N GLY A 333 35.26 -6.02 -1.91
CA GLY A 333 35.23 -4.96 -0.89
C GLY A 333 33.98 -4.98 -0.01
N ASP A 334 33.93 -4.11 1.01
CA ASP A 334 32.92 -4.06 2.08
C ASP A 334 31.49 -3.66 1.62
N GLY A 335 31.22 -3.64 0.31
CA GLY A 335 29.98 -3.14 -0.27
C GLY A 335 29.85 -1.62 -0.19
N THR A 336 28.81 -1.08 -0.83
CA THR A 336 28.46 0.34 -0.73
C THR A 336 27.29 0.49 0.23
N PRO A 337 27.46 1.20 1.35
CA PRO A 337 26.40 1.37 2.34
C PRO A 337 25.37 2.40 1.84
N LEU A 338 24.10 2.28 2.25
CA LEU A 338 22.99 3.12 1.75
C LEU A 338 23.27 4.63 1.85
N GLU A 339 23.99 5.04 2.88
CA GLU A 339 24.53 6.37 3.17
C GLU A 339 25.15 7.01 1.93
N ARG A 340 25.85 6.20 1.12
CA ARG A 340 26.66 6.65 -0.03
C ARG A 340 25.96 6.46 -1.37
N LEU A 341 24.76 5.87 -1.39
CA LEU A 341 24.02 5.66 -2.63
C LEU A 341 23.37 6.95 -3.14
N GLY A 342 23.28 7.05 -4.46
CA GLY A 342 22.55 8.11 -5.14
C GLY A 342 21.04 8.03 -4.86
N ASN A 343 20.34 9.16 -5.03
CA ASN A 343 18.89 9.21 -4.80
C ASN A 343 18.12 8.21 -5.67
N GLY A 344 18.51 8.06 -6.95
CA GLY A 344 17.90 7.10 -7.87
C GLY A 344 18.04 5.64 -7.40
N GLU A 345 19.25 5.22 -6.99
CA GLU A 345 19.48 3.87 -6.45
C GLU A 345 18.67 3.63 -5.16
N LEU A 346 18.62 4.60 -4.25
CA LEU A 346 17.82 4.50 -3.03
C LEU A 346 16.33 4.33 -3.34
N ARG A 347 15.76 5.21 -4.18
CA ARG A 347 14.35 5.13 -4.58
C ARG A 347 14.04 3.81 -5.29
N TYR A 348 14.91 3.39 -6.21
CA TYR A 348 14.77 2.13 -6.94
C TYR A 348 14.73 0.92 -6.00
N LEU A 349 15.66 0.83 -5.03
CA LEU A 349 15.68 -0.25 -4.05
C LEU A 349 14.45 -0.23 -3.13
N ALA A 350 14.04 0.95 -2.65
CA ALA A 350 12.85 1.05 -1.80
C ALA A 350 11.56 0.65 -2.53
N LEU A 351 11.37 1.08 -3.78
CA LEU A 351 10.23 0.66 -4.60
C LEU A 351 10.28 -0.85 -4.88
N GLY A 352 11.47 -1.39 -5.15
CA GLY A 352 11.69 -2.83 -5.29
C GLY A 352 11.29 -3.61 -4.03
N VAL A 353 11.69 -3.13 -2.84
CA VAL A 353 11.28 -3.71 -1.56
C VAL A 353 9.77 -3.65 -1.38
N ALA A 354 9.14 -2.49 -1.64
CA ALA A 354 7.69 -2.33 -1.52
C ALA A 354 6.92 -3.30 -2.44
N LEU A 355 7.41 -3.53 -3.66
CA LEU A 355 6.81 -4.45 -4.63
C LEU A 355 6.99 -5.92 -4.27
N LEU A 356 8.19 -6.31 -3.81
CA LEU A 356 8.58 -7.72 -3.66
C LEU A 356 8.32 -8.26 -2.26
N MET A 357 8.45 -7.40 -1.24
CA MET A 357 8.23 -7.76 0.15
C MET A 357 6.79 -7.47 0.58
N GLY A 358 6.09 -6.61 -0.17
CA GLY A 358 4.77 -6.11 0.17
C GLY A 358 4.83 -5.09 1.31
N PRO A 359 3.72 -4.41 1.60
CA PRO A 359 3.55 -3.77 2.90
C PRO A 359 3.53 -4.85 3.95
N GLY A 360 4.62 -4.99 4.71
CA GLY A 360 4.71 -6.00 5.77
C GLY A 360 3.46 -5.95 6.65
N THR A 361 2.77 -7.09 6.76
CA THR A 361 1.71 -7.31 7.75
C THR A 361 2.35 -7.28 9.13
N ASP A 362 1.77 -6.50 10.04
CA ASP A 362 2.17 -6.46 11.44
C ASP A 362 2.06 -7.89 12.05
N PRO A 363 2.92 -8.34 12.98
CA PRO A 363 2.56 -9.44 13.88
C PRO A 363 1.24 -9.19 14.64
N ALA A 364 0.80 -7.94 14.82
CA ALA A 364 -0.57 -7.62 15.25
C ALA A 364 -1.62 -7.80 14.13
N ASP A 365 -1.23 -7.84 12.85
CA ASP A 365 -2.05 -8.28 11.71
C ASP A 365 -2.01 -9.81 11.51
N VAL A 366 -1.35 -10.58 12.39
CA VAL A 366 -1.56 -12.03 12.47
C VAL A 366 -2.99 -12.33 12.97
N GLU A 367 -3.66 -11.31 13.53
CA GLU A 367 -5.11 -11.27 13.78
C GLU A 367 -5.89 -10.60 12.65
N SER A 368 -5.36 -10.52 11.42
CA SER A 368 -6.18 -10.10 10.29
C SER A 368 -7.29 -11.15 10.11
N GLU A 369 -8.52 -10.78 10.48
CA GLU A 369 -9.73 -11.60 10.33
C GLU A 369 -9.91 -12.11 8.88
N VAL A 370 -9.25 -11.46 7.92
CA VAL A 370 -9.28 -11.79 6.51
C VAL A 370 -8.09 -12.69 6.16
N PRO A 371 -8.31 -13.92 5.68
CA PRO A 371 -7.23 -14.81 5.23
C PRO A 371 -6.28 -14.13 4.24
N SER A 372 -4.97 -14.32 4.43
CA SER A 372 -3.93 -13.75 3.56
C SER A 372 -4.08 -14.13 2.08
N ALA A 373 -4.78 -15.24 1.79
CA ALA A 373 -5.13 -15.66 0.44
C ALA A 373 -6.12 -14.72 -0.27
N LEU A 374 -6.88 -13.93 0.49
CA LEU A 374 -7.83 -12.95 -0.02
C LEU A 374 -7.23 -11.54 -0.12
N GLN A 375 -6.03 -11.32 0.43
CA GLN A 375 -5.40 -10.01 0.49
C GLN A 375 -4.36 -9.86 -0.63
N THR A 376 -4.76 -9.24 -1.74
CA THR A 376 -3.78 -8.76 -2.73
C THR A 376 -3.37 -7.33 -2.33
N PRO A 377 -2.13 -7.09 -1.86
CA PRO A 377 -1.69 -5.76 -1.47
C PRO A 377 -1.76 -4.77 -2.63
N THR A 378 -2.21 -3.55 -2.36
CA THR A 378 -2.19 -2.45 -3.30
C THR A 378 -1.09 -1.47 -2.93
N LEU A 379 -0.11 -1.28 -3.81
CA LEU A 379 0.94 -0.29 -3.69
C LEU A 379 0.51 1.02 -4.36
N LEU A 380 0.52 2.11 -3.60
CA LEU A 380 0.33 3.47 -4.09
C LEU A 380 1.68 4.17 -4.15
N ALA A 381 2.14 4.59 -5.33
CA ALA A 381 3.46 5.18 -5.52
C ALA A 381 3.41 6.49 -6.32
N ASP A 382 3.55 7.62 -5.64
CA ASP A 382 3.60 8.93 -6.30
C ASP A 382 5.02 9.22 -6.82
N GLY A 383 5.13 9.53 -8.12
CA GLY A 383 6.37 9.74 -8.84
C GLY A 383 7.18 8.46 -8.94
N LEU A 384 6.60 7.38 -9.48
CA LEU A 384 7.23 6.07 -9.58
C LEU A 384 8.59 6.12 -10.30
N ASP A 385 8.73 7.00 -11.30
CA ASP A 385 9.94 7.23 -12.10
C ASP A 385 10.75 8.46 -11.66
N ARG A 386 10.37 9.12 -10.56
CA ARG A 386 11.10 10.28 -10.02
C ARG A 386 12.52 9.89 -9.59
N ASP A 387 13.52 10.62 -10.06
CA ASP A 387 14.96 10.40 -9.87
C ASP A 387 15.50 9.06 -10.42
N LEU A 388 14.67 8.25 -11.09
CA LEU A 388 15.11 7.00 -11.71
C LEU A 388 15.59 7.26 -13.12
N ASP A 389 16.68 6.61 -13.51
CA ASP A 389 17.10 6.61 -14.92
C ASP A 389 16.19 5.71 -15.78
N GLY A 390 16.47 5.67 -17.08
CA GLY A 390 15.66 4.91 -18.03
C GLY A 390 15.71 3.39 -17.83
N GLN A 391 16.85 2.87 -17.39
CA GLN A 391 17.05 1.44 -17.13
C GLN A 391 16.32 1.04 -15.85
N GLN A 392 16.51 1.79 -14.76
CA GLN A 392 15.81 1.60 -13.49
C GLN A 392 14.29 1.64 -13.67
N THR A 393 13.79 2.63 -14.40
CA THR A 393 12.35 2.74 -14.69
C THR A 393 11.85 1.50 -15.45
N ARG A 394 12.58 1.06 -16.49
CA ARG A 394 12.20 -0.12 -17.29
C ARG A 394 12.16 -1.38 -16.43
N GLU A 395 13.20 -1.64 -15.66
CA GLU A 395 13.28 -2.84 -14.81
C GLU A 395 12.23 -2.84 -13.70
N LEU A 396 11.96 -1.67 -13.10
CA LEU A 396 10.90 -1.55 -12.09
C LEU A 396 9.51 -1.83 -12.68
N LEU A 397 9.22 -1.31 -13.87
CA LEU A 397 7.96 -1.57 -14.57
C LEU A 397 7.79 -3.05 -14.94
N THR A 398 8.86 -3.69 -15.44
CA THR A 398 8.86 -5.13 -15.73
C THR A 398 8.60 -5.95 -14.47
N ALA A 399 9.26 -5.61 -13.36
CA ALA A 399 9.08 -6.29 -12.08
C ALA A 399 7.66 -6.10 -11.53
N ALA A 400 7.11 -4.88 -11.63
CA ALA A 400 5.74 -4.58 -11.24
C ALA A 400 4.72 -5.35 -12.09
N ALA A 401 4.90 -5.39 -13.42
CA ALA A 401 4.03 -6.14 -14.32
C ALA A 401 4.06 -7.64 -14.02
N SER A 402 5.24 -8.21 -13.78
CA SER A 402 5.39 -9.61 -13.39
C SER A 402 4.74 -9.92 -12.04
N ALA A 403 4.86 -9.01 -11.05
CA ALA A 403 4.24 -9.17 -9.75
C ALA A 403 2.70 -9.06 -9.83
N ALA A 404 2.19 -8.14 -10.64
CA ALA A 404 0.77 -7.95 -10.88
C ALA A 404 0.14 -9.12 -11.65
N ALA A 405 0.80 -9.61 -12.70
CA ALA A 405 0.35 -10.80 -13.45
C ALA A 405 0.30 -12.05 -12.57
N ALA A 406 1.21 -12.17 -11.60
CA ALA A 406 1.22 -13.24 -10.61
C ALA A 406 0.19 -13.05 -9.48
N GLY A 407 -0.62 -11.98 -9.49
CA GLY A 407 -1.58 -11.67 -8.43
C GLY A 407 -0.94 -11.36 -7.08
N ARG A 408 0.34 -10.99 -7.05
CA ARG A 408 1.08 -10.73 -5.79
C ARG A 408 0.90 -9.32 -5.25
N VAL A 409 0.62 -8.37 -6.13
CA VAL A 409 0.47 -6.95 -5.80
C VAL A 409 -0.37 -6.26 -6.88
N ARG A 410 -1.12 -5.25 -6.50
CA ARG A 410 -1.69 -4.26 -7.43
C ARG A 410 -0.94 -2.95 -7.27
N LEU A 411 -0.75 -2.19 -8.33
CA LEU A 411 0.01 -0.94 -8.29
C LEU A 411 -0.81 0.17 -8.94
N LEU A 412 -1.01 1.26 -8.19
CA LEU A 412 -1.44 2.54 -8.73
C LEU A 412 -0.34 3.58 -8.49
N GLY A 413 0.24 4.10 -9.57
CA GLY A 413 1.35 5.05 -9.47
C GLY A 413 1.19 6.23 -10.39
N THR A 414 1.94 7.31 -10.14
CA THR A 414 2.05 8.44 -11.07
C THR A 414 3.40 8.38 -11.77
N VAL A 415 3.45 8.81 -13.03
CA VAL A 415 4.67 8.81 -13.85
C VAL A 415 4.79 10.09 -14.66
N THR A 416 6.03 10.46 -15.00
CA THR A 416 6.31 11.48 -16.00
C THR A 416 5.87 11.04 -17.40
N GLU A 417 5.89 11.96 -18.37
CA GLU A 417 5.62 11.64 -19.77
C GLU A 417 6.55 10.53 -20.32
N ALA A 418 7.83 10.57 -19.96
CA ALA A 418 8.80 9.55 -20.35
C ALA A 418 8.48 8.18 -19.72
N GLY A 419 8.09 8.17 -18.45
CA GLY A 419 7.62 6.97 -17.76
C GLY A 419 6.35 6.41 -18.40
N ALA A 420 5.38 7.27 -18.75
CA ALA A 420 4.15 6.89 -19.44
C ALA A 420 4.43 6.24 -20.80
N ALA A 421 5.35 6.80 -21.60
CA ALA A 421 5.74 6.23 -22.88
C ALA A 421 6.34 4.82 -22.72
N ARG A 422 7.12 4.57 -21.67
CA ARG A 422 7.64 3.23 -21.35
C ARG A 422 6.55 2.29 -20.86
N ALA A 423 5.67 2.76 -19.99
CA ALA A 423 4.55 1.99 -19.47
C ALA A 423 3.64 1.48 -20.59
N ARG A 424 3.33 2.29 -21.61
CA ARG A 424 2.54 1.87 -22.78
C ARG A 424 3.17 0.72 -23.58
N ARG A 425 4.49 0.54 -23.50
CA ARG A 425 5.23 -0.57 -24.13
C ARG A 425 5.38 -1.79 -23.20
N THR A 426 4.96 -1.68 -21.95
CA THR A 426 5.07 -2.75 -20.95
C THR A 426 3.79 -3.57 -20.94
N ALA A 427 3.88 -4.86 -21.29
CA ALA A 427 2.72 -5.75 -21.28
C ALA A 427 2.10 -5.82 -19.88
N GLY A 428 0.77 -5.70 -19.80
CA GLY A 428 0.02 -5.72 -18.53
C GLY A 428 -0.04 -4.39 -17.78
N ALA A 429 0.63 -3.33 -18.25
CA ALA A 429 0.49 -1.99 -17.69
C ALA A 429 -0.64 -1.21 -18.38
N ALA A 430 -1.53 -0.62 -17.60
CA ALA A 430 -2.54 0.33 -18.07
C ALA A 430 -2.08 1.76 -17.78
N VAL A 431 -2.18 2.65 -18.77
CA VAL A 431 -1.87 4.07 -18.61
C VAL A 431 -3.16 4.88 -18.71
N VAL A 432 -3.45 5.68 -17.68
CA VAL A 432 -4.59 6.59 -17.65
C VAL A 432 -4.05 8.02 -17.79
N ASN A 433 -4.43 8.69 -18.88
CA ASN A 433 -4.07 10.10 -19.07
C ASN A 433 -5.09 10.98 -18.35
N LEU A 434 -4.62 11.79 -17.41
CA LEU A 434 -5.40 12.81 -16.75
C LEU A 434 -5.30 14.11 -17.55
N GLY A 435 -6.47 14.71 -17.81
CA GLY A 435 -6.56 16.04 -18.41
C GLY A 435 -6.20 17.13 -17.40
N PRO A 436 -6.01 18.37 -17.89
CA PRO A 436 -5.91 19.56 -17.04
C PRO A 436 -7.19 19.84 -16.26
#